data_AF-A0A4T0FP38-F1
#
_entry.id   AF-A0A4T0FP38-F1
#
_cell.length_a   1.000
_cell.length_b   1.000
_cell.length_c   1.000
_cell.angle_alpha   90.00
_cell.angle_beta   90.00
_cell.angle_gamma   90.00
#
_symmetry.space_group_name_H-M   'P 1'
#
loop_
_entity.id
_entity.type
_entity.pdbx_description
1 polymer ?
#
loop_
_entity_poly.entity_id
_entity_poly.type
_entity_poly.pdbx_seq_one_letter_code
_entity_poly.pdbx_strand_id
1 'polypeptide(L)'
;MTYTLPVPQTSPKDKNSFAYASVVRRWPSIITNVIDAVYQSNALDKDASAEKLDDGKAIIQSLSKLRHEMGRDQALPPITDNDAASVNTYNAQLAELEKAGDNTWFTAPWLYAECYMYTRIRSYFSNSKFFQQFDPFKKSKDDTFKSSKVSVFQLAKAQEQLISGTTKPTHVDDSIEIMFLEMLQMCLWGNATDLSLLVDLDYADVQKLQAVGKKALEESFQKIIRNDIPQLWKYISTKRGGRIDFVLDNAGYELFTDFILADYIVNCTPFADSIVFHPKTIPWFVSDVLPADAPALLEQLLDAKAFFGEECAEVVALGQRWSKMFEQGVFKMSLPADYKLGSPSPSDFWCTAYSYPQMPEQAPELVSDFKQSNLVIFKGDLNYRKLTSDALWDPTTPFQTALGPLAGQFPLLSLRTNKADVIVGLEKEVAERMEKDHPDYRISGKFAVVSFDM
;
A
#
# COMPACT_ATOMS: atom_id res chain seq x y z
N MET A 1 7.23 5.75 28.37
CA MET A 1 8.04 4.52 28.30
C MET A 1 8.05 4.11 26.84
N THR A 2 9.23 3.92 26.26
CA THR A 2 9.34 3.50 24.86
C THR A 2 8.75 2.09 24.71
N TYR A 3 7.90 1.90 23.69
CA TYR A 3 7.24 0.62 23.45
C TYR A 3 8.28 -0.49 23.23
N THR A 4 8.13 -1.60 23.96
CA THR A 4 8.96 -2.81 23.81
C THR A 4 8.07 -3.92 23.27
N LEU A 5 8.45 -4.48 22.13
CA LEU A 5 7.74 -5.58 21.49
C LEU A 5 7.87 -6.86 22.35
N PRO A 6 6.78 -7.58 22.66
CA PRO A 6 6.82 -8.73 23.57
C PRO A 6 7.34 -10.02 22.92
N VAL A 7 7.44 -10.06 21.59
CA VAL A 7 7.96 -11.20 20.81
C VAL A 7 9.04 -10.73 19.84
N PRO A 8 10.00 -11.59 19.43
CA PRO A 8 11.03 -11.20 18.48
C PRO A 8 10.44 -10.80 17.12
N GLN A 9 11.15 -9.91 16.42
CA GLN A 9 10.85 -9.61 15.02
C GLN A 9 11.30 -10.73 14.09
N THR A 10 10.62 -10.86 12.96
CA THR A 10 11.06 -11.73 11.86
C THR A 10 12.42 -11.25 11.37
N SER A 11 13.31 -12.20 11.06
CA SER A 11 14.63 -11.92 10.47
C SER A 11 14.97 -13.01 9.45
N PRO A 12 15.89 -12.75 8.51
CA PRO A 12 16.36 -13.76 7.57
C PRO A 12 17.25 -14.85 8.19
N LYS A 13 17.33 -14.98 9.52
CA LYS A 13 18.15 -16.01 10.19
C LYS A 13 17.63 -17.43 9.91
N ASP A 14 16.32 -17.59 9.76
CA ASP A 14 15.71 -18.87 9.39
C ASP A 14 15.70 -19.04 7.86
N LYS A 15 16.44 -20.04 7.36
CA LYS A 15 16.56 -20.33 5.93
C LYS A 15 15.26 -20.81 5.27
N ASN A 16 14.29 -21.26 6.05
CA ASN A 16 12.98 -21.68 5.56
C ASN A 16 11.97 -20.52 5.53
N SER A 17 12.29 -19.39 6.15
CA SER A 17 11.40 -18.22 6.20
C SER A 17 11.28 -17.50 4.86
N PHE A 18 10.17 -16.81 4.67
CA PHE A 18 9.99 -15.95 3.51
C PHE A 18 10.88 -14.70 3.56
N ALA A 19 11.27 -14.26 4.75
CA ALA A 19 12.31 -13.24 4.94
C ALA A 19 13.64 -13.66 4.27
N TYR A 20 14.13 -14.87 4.55
CA TYR A 20 15.35 -15.41 3.90
C TYR A 20 15.22 -15.51 2.39
N ALA A 21 14.09 -16.05 1.90
CA ALA A 21 13.83 -16.13 0.47
C ALA A 21 13.83 -14.74 -0.20
N SER A 22 13.33 -13.72 0.50
CA SER A 22 13.30 -12.33 0.03
C SER A 22 14.71 -11.75 -0.11
N VAL A 23 15.58 -11.92 0.90
CA VAL A 23 16.98 -11.45 0.85
C VAL A 23 17.78 -12.16 -0.25
N VAL A 24 17.61 -13.47 -0.40
CA VAL A 24 18.42 -14.26 -1.36
C VAL A 24 17.98 -14.03 -2.81
N ARG A 25 16.69 -13.80 -3.06
CA ARG A 25 16.14 -13.78 -4.43
C ARG A 25 15.50 -12.45 -4.83
N ARG A 26 14.61 -11.91 -3.99
CA ARG A 26 13.76 -10.77 -4.35
C ARG A 26 14.53 -9.46 -4.34
N TRP A 27 15.26 -9.17 -3.26
CA TRP A 27 16.01 -7.92 -3.13
C TRP A 27 17.11 -7.75 -4.20
N PRO A 28 17.91 -8.77 -4.55
CA PRO A 28 18.86 -8.66 -5.66
C PRO A 28 18.19 -8.39 -7.01
N SER A 29 17.01 -8.98 -7.24
CA SER A 29 16.23 -8.72 -8.45
C SER A 29 15.71 -7.29 -8.49
N ILE A 30 15.22 -6.75 -7.36
CA ILE A 30 14.77 -5.36 -7.26
C ILE A 30 15.93 -4.40 -7.57
N ILE A 31 17.10 -4.60 -6.96
CA ILE A 31 18.28 -3.76 -7.21
C ILE A 31 18.71 -3.84 -8.68
N THR A 32 18.63 -5.03 -9.29
CA THR A 32 18.93 -5.21 -10.72
C THR A 32 17.96 -4.44 -11.60
N ASN A 33 16.67 -4.45 -11.28
CA ASN A 33 15.67 -3.67 -12.03
C ASN A 33 15.91 -2.15 -11.90
N VAL A 34 16.37 -1.67 -10.73
CA VAL A 34 16.75 -0.25 -10.55
C VAL A 34 17.98 0.09 -11.40
N ILE A 35 18.99 -0.80 -11.46
CA ILE A 35 20.15 -0.64 -12.35
C ILE A 35 19.69 -0.52 -13.80
N ASP A 36 18.81 -1.42 -14.23
CA ASP A 36 18.28 -1.42 -15.60
C ASP A 36 17.48 -0.14 -15.89
N ALA A 37 16.70 0.37 -14.95
CA ALA A 37 15.96 1.62 -15.12
C ALA A 37 16.90 2.83 -15.35
N VAL A 38 17.98 2.94 -14.57
CA VAL A 38 18.98 4.01 -14.75
C VAL A 38 19.73 3.83 -16.07
N TYR A 39 20.10 2.59 -16.41
CA TYR A 39 20.75 2.29 -17.69
C TYR A 39 19.88 2.68 -18.88
N GLN A 40 18.60 2.30 -18.87
CA GLN A 40 17.65 2.66 -19.92
C GLN A 40 17.43 4.18 -19.99
N SER A 41 17.33 4.87 -18.84
CA SER A 41 17.25 6.33 -18.83
C SER A 41 18.45 6.99 -19.52
N ASN A 42 19.65 6.45 -19.34
CA ASN A 42 20.85 6.94 -20.03
C ASN A 42 20.86 6.56 -21.52
N ALA A 43 20.49 5.33 -21.85
CA ALA A 43 20.54 4.82 -23.22
C ALA A 43 19.50 5.46 -24.16
N LEU A 44 18.35 5.86 -23.61
CA LEU A 44 17.25 6.46 -24.37
C LEU A 44 17.38 7.99 -24.51
N ASP A 45 18.18 8.64 -23.66
CA ASP A 45 18.40 10.09 -23.71
C ASP A 45 19.53 10.44 -24.69
N LYS A 46 19.15 10.68 -25.95
CA LYS A 46 20.08 11.02 -27.05
C LYS A 46 20.76 12.38 -26.87
N ASP A 47 20.20 13.25 -26.05
CA ASP A 47 20.67 14.62 -25.81
C ASP A 47 21.36 14.76 -24.44
N ALA A 48 21.56 13.65 -23.71
CA ALA A 48 22.21 13.66 -22.42
C ALA A 48 23.65 14.19 -22.51
N SER A 49 24.00 15.10 -21.60
CA SER A 49 25.39 15.53 -21.42
C SER A 49 26.25 14.37 -20.90
N ALA A 50 27.56 14.41 -21.20
CA ALA A 50 28.51 13.45 -20.64
C ALA A 50 28.45 13.40 -19.09
N GLU A 51 28.22 14.55 -18.46
CA GLU A 51 28.07 14.66 -17.00
C GLU A 51 26.85 13.89 -16.48
N LYS A 52 25.69 13.99 -17.16
CA LYS A 52 24.49 13.22 -16.79
C LYS A 52 24.70 11.72 -16.97
N LEU A 53 25.35 11.32 -18.06
CA LEU A 53 25.66 9.91 -18.31
C LEU A 53 26.59 9.34 -17.24
N ASP A 54 27.61 10.10 -16.84
CA ASP A 54 28.55 9.68 -15.79
C ASP A 54 27.92 9.66 -14.40
N ASP A 55 27.02 10.60 -14.09
CA ASP A 55 26.21 10.59 -12.87
C ASP A 55 25.35 9.31 -12.76
N GLY A 56 24.66 8.94 -13.85
CA GLY A 56 23.91 7.69 -13.91
C GLY A 56 24.80 6.43 -13.77
N LYS A 57 26.02 6.44 -14.34
CA LYS A 57 26.98 5.34 -14.15
C LYS A 57 27.43 5.22 -12.69
N ALA A 58 27.61 6.34 -11.99
CA ALA A 58 27.99 6.34 -10.56
C ALA A 58 26.87 5.73 -9.68
N ILE A 59 25.61 6.01 -9.99
CA ILE A 59 24.45 5.36 -9.34
C ILE A 59 24.48 3.85 -9.60
N ILE A 60 24.67 3.41 -10.85
CA ILE A 60 24.76 1.99 -11.22
C ILE A 60 25.89 1.27 -10.47
N GLN A 61 27.05 1.91 -10.33
CA GLN A 61 28.18 1.37 -9.55
C GLN A 61 27.80 1.21 -8.07
N SER A 62 27.13 2.19 -7.48
CA SER A 62 26.68 2.15 -6.08
C SER A 62 25.65 1.05 -5.84
N LEU A 63 24.68 0.88 -6.74
CA LEU A 63 23.69 -0.19 -6.70
C LEU A 63 24.33 -1.58 -6.88
N SER A 64 25.32 -1.69 -7.77
CA SER A 64 26.07 -2.93 -7.98
C SER A 64 26.86 -3.31 -6.72
N LYS A 65 27.45 -2.32 -6.04
CA LYS A 65 28.10 -2.50 -4.75
C LYS A 65 27.11 -2.94 -3.67
N LEU A 66 25.96 -2.28 -3.55
CA LEU A 66 24.89 -2.66 -2.62
C LEU A 66 24.49 -4.14 -2.79
N ARG A 67 24.23 -4.57 -4.03
CA ARG A 67 23.88 -5.96 -4.35
C ARG A 67 24.99 -6.94 -3.93
N HIS A 68 26.25 -6.54 -4.09
CA HIS A 68 27.40 -7.34 -3.74
C HIS A 68 27.59 -7.49 -2.22
N GLU A 69 27.45 -6.39 -1.48
CA GLU A 69 27.49 -6.37 -0.01
C GLU A 69 26.39 -7.28 0.57
N MET A 70 25.17 -7.19 0.01
CA MET A 70 24.03 -8.05 0.36
C MET A 70 24.32 -9.54 0.10
N GLY A 71 24.82 -9.89 -1.08
CA GLY A 71 25.12 -11.28 -1.43
C GLY A 71 26.23 -11.93 -0.59
N ARG A 72 27.00 -11.14 0.16
CA ARG A 72 28.06 -11.62 1.07
C ARG A 72 27.71 -11.45 2.55
N ASP A 73 26.46 -11.12 2.86
CA ASP A 73 26.00 -10.90 4.23
C ASP A 73 26.90 -9.92 5.01
N GLN A 74 27.31 -8.84 4.34
CA GLN A 74 28.10 -7.81 5.02
C GLN A 74 27.26 -7.06 6.06
N ALA A 75 27.94 -6.47 7.04
CA ALA A 75 27.31 -5.50 7.93
C ALA A 75 26.72 -4.33 7.13
N LEU A 76 25.54 -3.87 7.53
CA LEU A 76 24.86 -2.70 6.99
C LEU A 76 25.66 -1.44 7.37
N PRO A 77 26.18 -0.66 6.41
CA PRO A 77 26.90 0.57 6.75
C PRO A 77 25.93 1.72 7.08
N PRO A 78 26.36 2.78 7.78
CA PRO A 78 25.58 4.01 7.86
C PRO A 78 25.22 4.56 6.48
N ILE A 79 24.01 5.10 6.34
CA ILE A 79 23.57 5.78 5.11
C ILE A 79 24.21 7.17 5.09
N THR A 80 24.85 7.50 3.97
CA THR A 80 25.50 8.80 3.73
C THR A 80 24.60 9.69 2.90
N ASP A 81 23.71 10.42 3.55
CA ASP A 81 22.87 11.47 2.95
C ASP A 81 22.38 12.37 4.09
N ASN A 82 23.05 13.50 4.26
CA ASN A 82 22.85 14.38 5.41
C ASN A 82 21.61 15.28 5.26
N ASP A 83 21.04 15.37 4.05
CA ASP A 83 19.93 16.28 3.77
C ASP A 83 18.56 15.61 4.00
N ALA A 84 18.51 14.28 4.05
CA ALA A 84 17.29 13.52 4.33
C ALA A 84 17.09 13.30 5.85
N ALA A 85 16.06 13.92 6.43
CA ALA A 85 15.75 13.83 7.86
C ALA A 85 15.57 12.39 8.38
N SER A 86 15.08 11.48 7.53
CA SER A 86 14.89 10.06 7.87
C SER A 86 16.21 9.31 8.07
N VAL A 87 17.31 9.72 7.44
CA VAL A 87 18.62 9.03 7.50
C VAL A 87 19.19 8.98 8.91
N ASN A 88 19.02 10.06 9.68
CA ASN A 88 19.45 10.10 11.09
C ASN A 88 18.73 9.04 11.93
N THR A 89 17.43 8.82 11.66
CA THR A 89 16.64 7.80 12.35
C THR A 89 17.14 6.39 12.03
N TYR A 90 17.42 6.11 10.75
CA TYR A 90 18.00 4.83 10.34
C TYR A 90 19.38 4.59 10.96
N ASN A 91 20.27 5.57 10.90
CA ASN A 91 21.62 5.43 11.44
C ASN A 91 21.61 5.24 12.97
N ALA A 92 20.67 5.88 13.69
CA ALA A 92 20.49 5.66 15.12
C ALA A 92 20.01 4.23 15.43
N GLN A 93 19.01 3.72 14.70
CA GLN A 93 18.55 2.34 14.86
C GLN A 93 19.62 1.32 14.47
N LEU A 94 20.39 1.58 13.41
CA LEU A 94 21.52 0.76 12.99
C LEU A 94 22.57 0.62 14.09
N ALA A 95 22.90 1.72 14.80
CA ALA A 95 23.85 1.69 15.89
C ALA A 95 23.39 0.80 17.06
N GLU A 96 22.08 0.76 17.34
CA GLU A 96 21.53 -0.17 18.33
C GLU A 96 21.57 -1.63 17.86
N LEU A 97 21.29 -1.88 16.57
CA LEU A 97 21.45 -3.22 15.97
C LEU A 97 22.89 -3.70 15.99
N GLU A 98 23.87 -2.81 15.78
CA GLU A 98 25.29 -3.12 15.85
C GLU A 98 25.70 -3.55 17.27
N LYS A 99 25.21 -2.86 18.30
CA LYS A 99 25.43 -3.28 19.71
C LYS A 99 24.82 -4.65 20.01
N ALA A 100 23.70 -4.98 19.36
CA ALA A 100 23.03 -6.27 19.51
C ALA A 100 23.67 -7.41 18.67
N GLY A 101 24.56 -7.09 17.71
CA GLY A 101 25.13 -8.05 16.76
C GLY A 101 24.18 -8.44 15.62
N ASP A 102 23.11 -7.69 15.42
CA ASP A 102 22.04 -7.95 14.43
C ASP A 102 22.06 -6.91 13.30
N ASN A 103 23.24 -6.55 12.82
CA ASN A 103 23.45 -5.49 11.83
C ASN A 103 23.94 -5.98 10.46
N THR A 104 23.72 -7.24 10.08
CA THR A 104 24.02 -7.74 8.72
C THR A 104 22.74 -7.95 7.92
N TRP A 105 22.88 -8.15 6.60
CA TRP A 105 21.75 -8.39 5.70
C TRP A 105 20.91 -9.61 6.07
N PHE A 106 21.49 -10.61 6.73
CA PHE A 106 20.79 -11.81 7.17
C PHE A 106 20.47 -11.86 8.67
N THR A 107 20.99 -10.95 9.49
CA THR A 107 20.72 -10.92 10.94
C THR A 107 19.77 -9.83 11.38
N ALA A 108 19.73 -8.69 10.67
CA ALA A 108 18.86 -7.58 11.01
C ALA A 108 17.36 -7.97 10.91
N PRO A 109 16.48 -7.32 11.71
CA PRO A 109 15.04 -7.48 11.55
C PRO A 109 14.63 -7.21 10.10
N TRP A 110 13.78 -8.07 9.56
CA TRP A 110 13.46 -8.08 8.14
C TRP A 110 12.83 -6.75 7.68
N LEU A 111 11.85 -6.25 8.44
CA LEU A 111 11.25 -4.92 8.21
C LEU A 111 12.31 -3.81 8.17
N TYR A 112 13.22 -3.78 9.15
CA TYR A 112 14.27 -2.75 9.20
C TYR A 112 15.19 -2.83 7.98
N ALA A 113 15.71 -4.02 7.67
CA ALA A 113 16.66 -4.22 6.57
C ALA A 113 16.04 -3.89 5.19
N GLU A 114 14.76 -4.22 4.99
CA GLU A 114 14.04 -3.89 3.76
C GLU A 114 13.82 -2.39 3.61
N CYS A 115 13.33 -1.73 4.66
CA CYS A 115 13.17 -0.28 4.69
C CYS A 115 14.51 0.45 4.50
N TYR A 116 15.57 -0.03 5.16
CA TYR A 116 16.93 0.47 5.02
C TYR A 116 17.43 0.34 3.57
N MET A 117 17.17 -0.78 2.89
CA MET A 117 17.55 -0.98 1.50
C MET A 117 16.97 0.13 0.60
N TYR A 118 15.66 0.42 0.70
CA TYR A 118 15.02 1.46 -0.10
C TYR A 118 15.53 2.86 0.24
N THR A 119 15.74 3.17 1.51
CA THR A 119 16.34 4.45 1.94
C THR A 119 17.76 4.60 1.42
N ARG A 120 18.56 3.52 1.43
CA ARG A 120 19.92 3.52 0.89
C ARG A 120 19.93 3.68 -0.63
N ILE A 121 19.02 3.01 -1.34
CA ILE A 121 18.82 3.23 -2.78
C ILE A 121 18.47 4.71 -3.03
N ARG A 122 17.51 5.27 -2.30
CA ARG A 122 17.14 6.68 -2.39
C ARG A 122 18.33 7.62 -2.20
N SER A 123 19.21 7.30 -1.24
CA SER A 123 20.41 8.09 -0.96
C SER A 123 21.37 8.21 -2.16
N TYR A 124 21.41 7.22 -3.06
CA TYR A 124 22.21 7.31 -4.28
C TYR A 124 21.63 8.31 -5.27
N PHE A 125 20.30 8.42 -5.31
CA PHE A 125 19.60 9.36 -6.17
C PHE A 125 19.63 10.78 -5.59
N SER A 126 19.44 10.96 -4.29
CA SER A 126 19.46 12.31 -3.66
C SER A 126 20.83 12.98 -3.77
N ASN A 127 21.90 12.20 -3.61
CA ASN A 127 23.28 12.68 -3.78
C ASN A 127 23.69 12.87 -5.26
N SER A 128 22.89 12.41 -6.21
CA SER A 128 23.16 12.61 -7.65
C SER A 128 22.91 14.06 -8.06
N LYS A 129 23.44 14.48 -9.21
CA LYS A 129 23.22 15.83 -9.76
C LYS A 129 21.99 15.91 -10.66
N PHE A 130 21.65 14.82 -11.36
CA PHE A 130 20.61 14.81 -12.41
C PHE A 130 19.45 13.85 -12.12
N PHE A 131 19.54 12.99 -11.12
CA PHE A 131 18.56 11.95 -10.84
C PHE A 131 17.87 12.11 -9.48
N GLN A 132 17.93 13.29 -8.83
CA GLN A 132 17.37 13.48 -7.48
C GLN A 132 15.87 13.24 -7.41
N GLN A 133 15.15 13.50 -8.50
CA GLN A 133 13.69 13.33 -8.60
C GLN A 133 13.30 12.11 -9.46
N PHE A 134 14.26 11.24 -9.78
CA PHE A 134 14.01 10.06 -10.60
C PHE A 134 13.32 8.96 -9.77
N ASP A 135 12.14 8.51 -10.22
CA ASP A 135 11.50 7.29 -9.73
C ASP A 135 11.92 6.12 -10.65
N PRO A 136 12.81 5.21 -10.19
CA PRO A 136 13.23 4.06 -11.00
C PRO A 136 12.12 3.03 -11.25
N PHE A 137 10.97 3.16 -10.57
CA PHE A 137 9.87 2.22 -10.67
C PHE A 137 8.69 2.74 -11.52
N LYS A 138 8.70 4.01 -11.93
CA LYS A 138 7.60 4.65 -12.66
C LYS A 138 7.15 3.85 -13.88
N LYS A 139 8.11 3.42 -14.71
CA LYS A 139 7.81 2.62 -15.90
C LYS A 139 7.09 1.31 -15.54
N SER A 140 7.55 0.61 -14.51
CA SER A 140 6.92 -0.64 -14.07
C SER A 140 5.50 -0.42 -13.54
N LYS A 141 5.27 0.68 -12.81
CA LYS A 141 3.93 1.09 -12.35
C LYS A 141 3.00 1.33 -13.54
N ASP A 142 3.44 2.10 -14.52
CA ASP A 142 2.67 2.41 -15.73
C ASP A 142 2.37 1.18 -16.58
N ASP A 143 3.38 0.35 -16.84
CA ASP A 143 3.22 -0.88 -17.65
C ASP A 143 2.24 -1.86 -16.96
N THR A 144 2.28 -1.96 -15.63
CA THR A 144 1.35 -2.79 -14.85
C THR A 144 -0.06 -2.23 -14.85
N PHE A 145 -0.22 -0.91 -14.77
CA PHE A 145 -1.54 -0.30 -14.89
C PHE A 145 -2.13 -0.49 -16.30
N LYS A 146 -1.32 -0.27 -17.33
CA LYS A 146 -1.69 -0.46 -18.72
C LYS A 146 -2.12 -1.90 -19.03
N SER A 147 -1.48 -2.89 -18.42
CA SER A 147 -1.89 -4.30 -18.58
C SER A 147 -3.23 -4.64 -17.92
N SER A 148 -3.73 -3.77 -17.03
CA SER A 148 -5.01 -3.92 -16.33
C SER A 148 -6.18 -3.28 -17.09
N LYS A 149 -5.99 -2.89 -18.36
CA LYS A 149 -6.96 -2.17 -19.21
C LYS A 149 -8.39 -2.73 -19.14
N VAL A 150 -8.53 -4.06 -19.32
CA VAL A 150 -9.85 -4.70 -19.38
C VAL A 150 -10.63 -4.45 -18.10
N SER A 151 -10.00 -4.70 -16.95
CA SER A 151 -10.59 -4.51 -15.63
C SER A 151 -10.87 -3.04 -15.31
N VAL A 152 -10.00 -2.12 -15.75
CA VAL A 152 -10.22 -0.67 -15.63
C VAL A 152 -11.48 -0.26 -16.39
N PHE A 153 -11.64 -0.73 -17.63
CA PHE A 153 -12.78 -0.36 -18.49
C PHE A 153 -14.10 -0.93 -17.95
N GLN A 154 -14.07 -2.15 -17.43
CA GLN A 154 -15.22 -2.78 -16.79
C GLN A 154 -15.65 -2.02 -15.53
N LEU A 155 -14.71 -1.71 -14.64
CA LEU A 155 -15.00 -0.94 -13.43
C LEU A 155 -15.45 0.49 -13.73
N ALA A 156 -14.87 1.13 -14.74
CA ALA A 156 -15.32 2.45 -15.16
C ALA A 156 -16.79 2.46 -15.57
N LYS A 157 -17.20 1.48 -16.39
CA LYS A 157 -18.60 1.33 -16.80
C LYS A 157 -19.53 1.06 -15.61
N ALA A 158 -19.16 0.14 -14.74
CA ALA A 158 -19.94 -0.18 -13.54
C ALA A 158 -20.10 1.05 -12.62
N GLN A 159 -19.00 1.79 -12.40
CA GLN A 159 -19.00 2.98 -11.55
C GLN A 159 -19.83 4.12 -12.15
N GLU A 160 -19.74 4.36 -13.46
CA GLU A 160 -20.58 5.37 -14.12
C GLU A 160 -22.06 5.00 -14.05
N GLN A 161 -22.41 3.73 -14.25
CA GLN A 161 -23.80 3.27 -14.12
C GLN A 161 -24.34 3.45 -12.70
N LEU A 162 -23.49 3.24 -11.69
CA LEU A 162 -23.86 3.37 -10.28
C LEU A 162 -24.06 4.84 -9.85
N ILE A 163 -23.22 5.75 -10.33
CA ILE A 163 -23.23 7.16 -9.91
C ILE A 163 -24.16 8.02 -10.78
N SER A 164 -24.32 7.69 -12.06
CA SER A 164 -25.13 8.49 -12.98
C SER A 164 -26.60 8.51 -12.56
N GLY A 165 -27.11 9.70 -12.26
CA GLY A 165 -28.49 9.89 -11.80
C GLY A 165 -28.74 9.55 -10.32
N THR A 166 -27.72 9.09 -9.59
CA THR A 166 -27.83 8.80 -8.16
C THR A 166 -27.68 10.07 -7.34
N THR A 167 -28.55 10.22 -6.34
CA THR A 167 -28.42 11.28 -5.33
C THR A 167 -27.82 10.66 -4.08
N LYS A 168 -26.82 11.31 -3.45
CA LYS A 168 -26.16 10.78 -2.25
C LYS A 168 -27.22 10.39 -1.20
N PRO A 169 -27.29 9.10 -0.82
CA PRO A 169 -28.35 8.64 0.06
C PRO A 169 -28.17 9.19 1.48
N THR A 170 -29.28 9.51 2.14
CA THR A 170 -29.30 9.97 3.53
C THR A 170 -29.50 8.82 4.53
N HIS A 171 -30.04 7.70 4.06
CA HIS A 171 -30.32 6.50 4.84
C HIS A 171 -29.46 5.33 4.35
N VAL A 172 -29.21 4.37 5.25
CA VAL A 172 -28.47 3.14 4.96
C VAL A 172 -29.49 2.02 4.84
N ASP A 173 -29.49 1.33 3.70
CA ASP A 173 -30.30 0.15 3.44
C ASP A 173 -29.42 -1.04 3.02
N ASP A 174 -30.05 -2.20 2.82
CA ASP A 174 -29.36 -3.45 2.46
C ASP A 174 -28.59 -3.36 1.14
N SER A 175 -28.98 -2.48 0.21
CA SER A 175 -28.27 -2.31 -1.06
C SER A 175 -26.92 -1.64 -0.85
N ILE A 176 -26.85 -0.65 0.04
CA ILE A 176 -25.58 -0.01 0.44
C ILE A 176 -24.68 -1.02 1.15
N GLU A 177 -25.23 -1.92 1.97
CA GLU A 177 -24.44 -2.99 2.59
C GLU A 177 -23.77 -3.86 1.53
N ILE A 178 -24.56 -4.46 0.64
CA ILE A 178 -24.05 -5.38 -0.39
C ILE A 178 -22.99 -4.70 -1.25
N MET A 179 -23.25 -3.46 -1.69
CA MET A 179 -22.33 -2.70 -2.53
C MET A 179 -21.06 -2.30 -1.78
N PHE A 180 -21.16 -1.92 -0.51
CA PHE A 180 -19.98 -1.62 0.31
C PHE A 180 -19.09 -2.86 0.46
N LEU A 181 -19.68 -4.03 0.69
CA LEU A 181 -18.94 -5.30 0.78
C LEU A 181 -18.21 -5.63 -0.53
N GLU A 182 -18.89 -5.51 -1.67
CA GLU A 182 -18.29 -5.72 -3.00
C GLU A 182 -17.12 -4.76 -3.27
N MET A 183 -17.33 -3.46 -3.04
CA MET A 183 -16.30 -2.44 -3.25
C MET A 183 -15.10 -2.63 -2.34
N LEU A 184 -15.32 -3.08 -1.09
CA LEU A 184 -14.25 -3.38 -0.15
C LEU A 184 -13.43 -4.60 -0.60
N GLN A 185 -14.09 -5.63 -1.12
CA GLN A 185 -13.41 -6.82 -1.65
C GLN A 185 -12.60 -6.50 -2.91
N MET A 186 -13.15 -5.71 -3.83
CA MET A 186 -12.41 -5.21 -4.98
C MET A 186 -11.16 -4.45 -4.56
N CYS A 187 -11.28 -3.56 -3.57
CA CYS A 187 -10.15 -2.80 -3.02
C CYS A 187 -9.11 -3.70 -2.31
N LEU A 188 -9.53 -4.80 -1.68
CA LEU A 188 -8.65 -5.78 -1.03
C LEU A 188 -7.86 -6.62 -2.05
N TRP A 189 -8.52 -7.15 -3.07
CA TRP A 189 -7.94 -8.13 -3.99
C TRP A 189 -7.34 -7.48 -5.25
N GLY A 190 -7.71 -6.24 -5.57
CA GLY A 190 -7.27 -5.54 -6.77
C GLY A 190 -7.55 -6.36 -8.03
N ASN A 191 -6.51 -6.59 -8.85
CA ASN A 191 -6.61 -7.37 -10.09
C ASN A 191 -6.94 -8.86 -9.90
N ALA A 192 -6.91 -9.38 -8.67
CA ALA A 192 -7.28 -10.77 -8.37
C ALA A 192 -8.80 -10.96 -8.15
N THR A 193 -9.58 -9.89 -8.23
CA THR A 193 -11.05 -9.90 -8.05
C THR A 193 -11.75 -10.38 -9.32
N ASP A 194 -12.72 -11.28 -9.18
CA ASP A 194 -13.69 -11.57 -10.26
C ASP A 194 -14.72 -10.42 -10.31
N LEU A 195 -14.69 -9.63 -11.39
CA LEU A 195 -15.53 -8.44 -11.57
C LEU A 195 -16.94 -8.78 -12.11
N SER A 196 -17.26 -10.05 -12.35
CA SER A 196 -18.54 -10.46 -12.96
C SER A 196 -19.77 -9.88 -12.25
N LEU A 197 -19.75 -9.82 -10.91
CA LEU A 197 -20.83 -9.20 -10.14
C LEU A 197 -21.00 -7.72 -10.41
N LEU A 198 -19.92 -6.93 -10.41
CA LEU A 198 -19.98 -5.48 -10.62
C LEU A 198 -20.41 -5.12 -12.05
N VAL A 199 -20.15 -6.00 -13.02
CA VAL A 199 -20.43 -5.80 -14.45
C VAL A 199 -21.84 -6.27 -14.85
N ASP A 200 -22.37 -7.31 -14.21
CA ASP A 200 -23.65 -7.95 -14.60
C ASP A 200 -24.87 -7.44 -13.80
N LEU A 201 -24.69 -6.54 -12.83
CA LEU A 201 -25.79 -6.03 -12.00
C LEU A 201 -26.47 -4.80 -12.64
N ASP A 202 -27.66 -5.02 -13.19
CA ASP A 202 -28.63 -3.94 -13.42
C ASP A 202 -29.18 -3.48 -12.06
N TYR A 203 -28.65 -2.35 -11.57
CA TYR A 203 -28.88 -1.81 -10.22
C TYR A 203 -30.36 -1.45 -9.92
N ALA A 204 -31.23 -1.47 -10.92
CA ALA A 204 -32.66 -1.22 -10.75
C ALA A 204 -33.39 -2.33 -9.96
N ASP A 205 -32.77 -3.50 -9.74
CA ASP A 205 -33.44 -4.68 -9.19
C ASP A 205 -32.80 -5.16 -7.87
N VAL A 206 -33.11 -4.48 -6.76
CA VAL A 206 -32.62 -4.77 -5.39
C VAL A 206 -32.77 -6.24 -4.99
N GLN A 207 -33.82 -6.92 -5.46
CA GLN A 207 -34.04 -8.35 -5.19
C GLN A 207 -33.04 -9.27 -5.91
N LYS A 208 -32.59 -8.92 -7.12
CA LYS A 208 -31.53 -9.67 -7.82
C LYS A 208 -30.16 -9.44 -7.18
N LEU A 209 -29.88 -8.20 -6.77
CA LEU A 209 -28.71 -7.83 -5.96
C LEU A 209 -28.61 -8.70 -4.69
N GLN A 210 -29.71 -8.86 -3.96
CA GLN A 210 -29.77 -9.68 -2.75
C GLN A 210 -29.53 -11.17 -2.99
N ALA A 211 -30.07 -11.73 -4.08
CA ALA A 211 -29.98 -13.18 -4.36
C ALA A 211 -28.65 -13.60 -5.00
N VAL A 212 -28.13 -12.82 -5.94
CA VAL A 212 -26.88 -13.12 -6.68
C VAL A 212 -25.66 -12.64 -5.89
N GLY A 213 -25.73 -11.43 -5.32
CA GLY A 213 -24.63 -10.83 -4.56
C GLY A 213 -24.25 -11.66 -3.34
N LYS A 214 -25.21 -12.11 -2.51
CA LYS A 214 -24.89 -12.87 -1.29
C LYS A 214 -24.12 -14.16 -1.55
N LYS A 215 -24.49 -14.94 -2.56
CA LYS A 215 -23.82 -16.23 -2.84
C LYS A 215 -22.40 -16.03 -3.37
N ALA A 216 -22.20 -15.07 -4.26
CA ALA A 216 -20.90 -14.80 -4.83
C ALA A 216 -19.97 -14.05 -3.86
N LEU A 217 -20.54 -13.24 -2.95
CA LEU A 217 -19.87 -12.72 -1.75
C LEU A 217 -19.41 -13.87 -0.84
N GLU A 218 -20.28 -14.84 -0.53
CA GLU A 218 -19.93 -16.00 0.30
C GLU A 218 -18.76 -16.82 -0.27
N GLU A 219 -18.71 -17.01 -1.59
CA GLU A 219 -17.62 -17.70 -2.28
C GLU A 219 -16.31 -16.88 -2.28
N SER A 220 -16.39 -15.56 -2.47
CA SER A 220 -15.22 -14.66 -2.43
C SER A 220 -14.66 -14.47 -1.01
N PHE A 221 -15.51 -14.56 0.03
CA PHE A 221 -15.08 -14.53 1.42
C PHE A 221 -14.30 -15.77 1.88
N GLN A 222 -14.36 -16.90 1.17
CA GLN A 222 -13.65 -18.13 1.56
C GLN A 222 -12.12 -17.94 1.65
N LYS A 223 -11.58 -17.00 0.88
CA LYS A 223 -10.15 -16.66 0.89
C LYS A 223 -9.79 -15.60 1.94
N ILE A 224 -10.78 -14.99 2.60
CA ILE A 224 -10.59 -14.08 3.73
C ILE A 224 -10.64 -14.91 5.02
N ILE A 225 -9.47 -15.31 5.51
CA ILE A 225 -9.36 -16.28 6.62
C ILE A 225 -9.48 -15.64 8.01
N ARG A 226 -9.46 -14.31 8.09
CA ARG A 226 -9.92 -13.50 9.23
C ARG A 226 -10.77 -12.38 8.66
N ASN A 227 -12.03 -12.30 9.08
CA ASN A 227 -12.99 -11.40 8.47
C ASN A 227 -13.72 -10.54 9.52
N ASP A 228 -13.18 -9.36 9.80
CA ASP A 228 -13.83 -8.38 10.68
C ASP A 228 -14.80 -7.44 9.92
N ILE A 229 -15.11 -7.71 8.64
CA ILE A 229 -16.03 -6.87 7.85
C ILE A 229 -17.41 -6.72 8.51
N PRO A 230 -18.02 -7.76 9.13
CA PRO A 230 -19.28 -7.57 9.85
C PRO A 230 -19.20 -6.57 11.01
N GLN A 231 -18.06 -6.53 11.71
CA GLN A 231 -17.81 -5.58 12.81
C GLN A 231 -17.63 -4.17 12.25
N LEU A 232 -16.84 -4.04 11.17
CA LEU A 232 -16.69 -2.80 10.43
C LEU A 232 -18.05 -2.26 9.95
N TRP A 233 -18.90 -3.11 9.35
CA TRP A 233 -20.20 -2.71 8.84
C TRP A 233 -21.10 -2.15 9.95
N LYS A 234 -21.18 -2.85 11.09
CA LYS A 234 -21.91 -2.38 12.28
C LYS A 234 -21.43 -1.01 12.75
N TYR A 235 -20.14 -0.72 12.61
CA TYR A 235 -19.56 0.57 12.97
C TYR A 235 -19.82 1.64 11.91
N ILE A 236 -19.44 1.41 10.65
CA ILE A 236 -19.42 2.42 9.58
C ILE A 236 -20.83 2.84 9.16
N SER A 237 -21.81 1.92 9.22
CA SER A 237 -23.21 2.20 8.92
C SER A 237 -23.84 3.24 9.85
N THR A 238 -23.23 3.49 11.01
CA THR A 238 -23.67 4.54 11.96
C THR A 238 -23.13 5.93 11.62
N LYS A 239 -22.13 6.05 10.74
CA LYS A 239 -21.44 7.31 10.46
C LYS A 239 -22.18 8.14 9.42
N ARG A 240 -22.10 9.46 9.58
CA ARG A 240 -22.71 10.45 8.70
C ARG A 240 -21.72 11.59 8.47
N GLY A 241 -21.36 11.83 7.21
CA GLY A 241 -20.42 12.87 6.80
C GLY A 241 -18.99 12.68 7.35
N GLY A 242 -18.15 13.69 7.23
CA GLY A 242 -16.79 13.68 7.80
C GLY A 242 -15.71 13.16 6.83
N ARG A 243 -14.64 12.54 7.37
CA ARG A 243 -13.45 12.12 6.63
C ARG A 243 -13.19 10.62 6.77
N ILE A 244 -12.71 9.97 5.71
CA ILE A 244 -12.05 8.66 5.75
C ILE A 244 -10.65 8.80 5.17
N ASP A 245 -9.69 8.07 5.72
CA ASP A 245 -8.29 8.12 5.31
C ASP A 245 -7.83 6.78 4.70
N PHE A 246 -6.98 6.84 3.69
CA PHE A 246 -6.32 5.69 3.08
C PHE A 246 -4.81 5.79 3.26
N VAL A 247 -4.22 4.88 4.00
CA VAL A 247 -2.77 4.65 4.01
C VAL A 247 -2.46 3.68 2.87
N LEU A 248 -1.99 4.26 1.76
CA LEU A 248 -1.90 3.59 0.46
C LEU A 248 -0.80 2.52 0.43
N ASP A 249 -1.00 1.53 -0.44
CA ASP A 249 0.01 0.53 -0.84
C ASP A 249 0.48 0.88 -2.26
N ASN A 250 0.02 0.14 -3.28
CA ASN A 250 0.55 0.22 -4.64
C ASN A 250 -0.15 1.24 -5.55
N ALA A 251 0.63 1.85 -6.44
CA ALA A 251 0.16 2.64 -7.58
C ALA A 251 -0.46 1.76 -8.68
N GLY A 252 -0.93 2.41 -9.75
CA GLY A 252 -1.56 1.73 -10.87
C GLY A 252 -2.94 1.21 -10.50
N TYR A 253 -3.19 -0.08 -10.74
CA TYR A 253 -4.54 -0.64 -10.61
C TYR A 253 -5.06 -0.62 -9.16
N GLU A 254 -4.20 -0.83 -8.17
CA GLU A 254 -4.64 -0.80 -6.78
C GLU A 254 -5.08 0.61 -6.36
N LEU A 255 -4.28 1.64 -6.65
CA LEU A 255 -4.67 3.05 -6.47
C LEU A 255 -5.96 3.40 -7.22
N PHE A 256 -6.13 2.89 -8.44
CA PHE A 256 -7.39 3.04 -9.19
C PHE A 256 -8.58 2.43 -8.42
N THR A 257 -8.46 1.21 -7.90
CA THR A 257 -9.52 0.59 -7.10
C THR A 257 -9.76 1.29 -5.76
N ASP A 258 -8.73 1.88 -5.15
CA ASP A 258 -8.86 2.72 -3.96
C ASP A 258 -9.70 3.96 -4.26
N PHE A 259 -9.48 4.59 -5.44
CA PHE A 259 -10.29 5.73 -5.89
C PHE A 259 -11.73 5.33 -6.25
N ILE A 260 -11.96 4.14 -6.82
CA ILE A 260 -13.32 3.62 -7.05
C ILE A 260 -14.07 3.45 -5.72
N LEU A 261 -13.45 2.83 -4.71
CA LEU A 261 -14.06 2.68 -3.39
C LEU A 261 -14.31 4.06 -2.74
N ALA A 262 -13.34 4.97 -2.82
CA ALA A 262 -13.48 6.33 -2.31
C ALA A 262 -14.62 7.11 -3.00
N ASP A 263 -14.77 6.95 -4.31
CA ASP A 263 -15.82 7.59 -5.12
C ASP A 263 -17.19 7.04 -4.74
N TYR A 264 -17.30 5.71 -4.58
CA TYR A 264 -18.49 5.06 -4.05
C TYR A 264 -18.85 5.56 -2.64
N ILE A 265 -17.88 5.61 -1.72
CA ILE A 265 -18.12 6.08 -0.35
C ILE A 265 -18.69 7.50 -0.35
N VAL A 266 -18.09 8.41 -1.11
CA VAL A 266 -18.50 9.82 -1.12
C VAL A 266 -19.84 10.04 -1.80
N ASN A 267 -20.08 9.38 -2.94
CA ASN A 267 -21.24 9.66 -3.79
C ASN A 267 -22.44 8.75 -3.52
N CYS A 268 -22.21 7.52 -3.05
CA CYS A 268 -23.24 6.48 -2.92
C CYS A 268 -23.50 6.06 -1.47
N THR A 269 -22.83 6.66 -0.49
CA THR A 269 -23.08 6.36 0.93
C THR A 269 -23.13 7.66 1.76
N PRO A 270 -23.71 7.64 2.96
CA PRO A 270 -23.61 8.80 3.85
C PRO A 270 -22.33 8.80 4.72
N PHE A 271 -21.40 7.86 4.54
CA PHE A 271 -20.34 7.58 5.54
C PHE A 271 -19.24 8.63 5.65
N ALA A 272 -18.98 9.38 4.58
CA ALA A 272 -17.96 10.43 4.55
C ALA A 272 -18.30 11.51 3.51
N ASP A 273 -17.75 12.71 3.70
CA ASP A 273 -17.81 13.83 2.75
C ASP A 273 -16.48 14.07 2.05
N SER A 274 -15.38 13.56 2.61
CA SER A 274 -14.05 13.69 2.02
C SER A 274 -13.17 12.50 2.31
N ILE A 275 -12.18 12.30 1.44
CA ILE A 275 -11.19 11.22 1.52
C ILE A 275 -9.80 11.83 1.49
N VAL A 276 -8.92 11.40 2.40
CA VAL A 276 -7.50 11.76 2.40
C VAL A 276 -6.65 10.53 2.13
N PHE A 277 -5.80 10.61 1.12
CA PHE A 277 -4.90 9.56 0.68
C PHE A 277 -3.47 9.87 1.13
N HIS A 278 -2.80 8.89 1.73
CA HIS A 278 -1.46 9.04 2.30
C HIS A 278 -0.42 8.27 1.47
N PRO A 279 0.30 8.95 0.56
CA PRO A 279 1.36 8.34 -0.25
C PRO A 279 2.69 8.27 0.52
N LYS A 280 3.68 7.60 -0.09
CA LYS A 280 5.07 7.54 0.39
C LYS A 280 5.86 8.77 -0.06
N THR A 281 6.93 9.13 0.65
CA THR A 281 7.74 10.33 0.37
C THR A 281 8.94 10.09 -0.55
N ILE A 282 9.28 8.83 -0.82
CA ILE A 282 10.39 8.41 -1.68
C ILE A 282 9.97 7.16 -2.46
N PRO A 283 10.59 6.82 -3.61
CA PRO A 283 10.34 5.55 -4.29
C PRO A 283 10.52 4.38 -3.32
N TRP A 284 9.43 3.68 -3.03
CA TRP A 284 9.31 2.77 -1.90
C TRP A 284 8.70 1.45 -2.36
N PHE A 285 9.27 0.33 -1.91
CA PHE A 285 8.70 -1.00 -2.12
C PHE A 285 8.26 -1.32 -3.56
N VAL A 286 9.02 -0.81 -4.54
CA VAL A 286 8.76 -0.87 -5.98
C VAL A 286 7.52 -0.08 -6.39
N SER A 287 6.34 -0.55 -6.03
CA SER A 287 5.08 -0.07 -6.58
C SER A 287 4.36 0.92 -5.68
N ASP A 288 4.86 1.25 -4.49
CA ASP A 288 4.11 2.11 -3.59
C ASP A 288 3.81 3.50 -4.19
N VAL A 289 2.64 4.02 -3.86
CA VAL A 289 2.13 5.31 -4.35
C VAL A 289 3.00 6.47 -3.87
N LEU A 290 3.45 7.28 -4.84
CA LEU A 290 4.06 8.59 -4.63
C LEU A 290 3.05 9.71 -4.88
N PRO A 291 3.30 10.95 -4.41
CA PRO A 291 2.40 12.09 -4.65
C PRO A 291 2.15 12.35 -6.14
N ALA A 292 3.14 12.09 -6.99
CA ALA A 292 3.04 12.25 -8.44
C ALA A 292 2.25 11.13 -9.14
N ASP A 293 2.01 9.98 -8.48
CA ASP A 293 1.31 8.85 -9.11
C ASP A 293 -0.20 9.10 -9.24
N ALA A 294 -0.81 9.86 -8.32
CA ALA A 294 -2.22 10.25 -8.39
C ALA A 294 -2.54 11.16 -9.60
N PRO A 295 -1.86 12.32 -9.81
CA PRO A 295 -2.10 13.13 -11.00
C PRO A 295 -1.73 12.39 -12.30
N ALA A 296 -0.69 11.55 -12.29
CA ALA A 296 -0.36 10.71 -13.44
C ALA A 296 -1.48 9.72 -13.77
N LEU A 297 -2.09 9.08 -12.76
CA LEU A 297 -3.26 8.22 -12.95
C LEU A 297 -4.42 9.00 -13.59
N LEU A 298 -4.73 10.21 -13.09
CA LEU A 298 -5.80 11.04 -13.67
C LEU A 298 -5.53 11.38 -15.14
N GLU A 299 -4.30 11.78 -15.47
CA GLU A 299 -3.89 12.04 -16.86
C GLU A 299 -4.06 10.80 -17.75
N GLN A 300 -3.67 9.62 -17.25
CA GLN A 300 -3.82 8.35 -17.96
C GLN A 300 -5.29 7.98 -18.23
N LEU A 301 -6.21 8.34 -17.32
CA LEU A 301 -7.65 8.16 -17.54
C LEU A 301 -8.23 9.20 -18.51
N LEU A 302 -7.79 10.46 -18.40
CA LEU A 302 -8.23 11.55 -19.27
C LEU A 302 -7.78 11.36 -20.72
N ASP A 303 -6.57 10.85 -20.94
CA ASP A 303 -6.04 10.44 -22.25
C ASP A 303 -5.95 8.91 -22.38
N ALA A 304 -7.08 8.25 -22.07
CA ALA A 304 -7.19 6.80 -22.12
C ALA A 304 -6.78 6.21 -23.50
N LYS A 305 -7.05 6.95 -24.58
CA LYS A 305 -6.68 6.52 -25.93
C LYS A 305 -5.17 6.44 -26.12
N ALA A 306 -4.41 7.46 -25.70
CA ALA A 306 -2.96 7.42 -25.79
C ALA A 306 -2.37 6.37 -24.84
N PHE A 307 -2.87 6.29 -23.61
CA PHE A 307 -2.31 5.41 -22.60
C PHE A 307 -2.64 3.93 -22.85
N PHE A 308 -3.91 3.58 -23.03
CA PHE A 308 -4.39 2.20 -23.20
C PHE A 308 -4.46 1.74 -24.66
N GLY A 309 -4.34 2.65 -25.63
CA GLY A 309 -4.49 2.35 -27.06
C GLY A 309 -5.95 2.17 -27.49
N GLU A 310 -6.91 2.48 -26.62
CA GLU A 310 -8.34 2.31 -26.86
C GLU A 310 -9.11 3.42 -26.14
N GLU A 311 -10.13 3.96 -26.79
CA GLU A 311 -10.96 5.04 -26.25
C GLU A 311 -12.14 4.45 -25.47
N CYS A 312 -12.43 4.97 -24.29
CA CYS A 312 -13.56 4.58 -23.46
C CYS A 312 -14.13 5.81 -22.75
N ALA A 313 -15.37 6.18 -23.06
CA ALA A 313 -15.98 7.41 -22.56
C ALA A 313 -16.13 7.39 -21.03
N GLU A 314 -16.43 6.23 -20.45
CA GLU A 314 -16.62 6.04 -19.02
C GLU A 314 -15.31 6.19 -18.24
N VAL A 315 -14.18 5.74 -18.82
CA VAL A 315 -12.84 5.95 -18.23
C VAL A 315 -12.48 7.44 -18.22
N VAL A 316 -12.75 8.15 -19.31
CA VAL A 316 -12.52 9.61 -19.38
C VAL A 316 -13.44 10.35 -18.41
N ALA A 317 -14.70 9.93 -18.28
CA ALA A 317 -15.67 10.50 -17.33
C ALA A 317 -15.20 10.32 -15.88
N LEU A 318 -14.66 9.16 -15.51
CA LEU A 318 -14.01 8.97 -14.21
C LEU A 318 -12.87 9.95 -13.98
N GLY A 319 -11.95 10.06 -14.94
CA GLY A 319 -10.81 10.99 -14.86
C GLY A 319 -11.27 12.43 -14.63
N GLN A 320 -12.33 12.87 -15.33
CA GLN A 320 -12.92 14.20 -15.16
C GLN A 320 -13.58 14.38 -13.78
N ARG A 321 -14.39 13.40 -13.34
CA ARG A 321 -15.04 13.46 -12.03
C ARG A 321 -14.03 13.52 -10.90
N TRP A 322 -13.02 12.65 -10.90
CA TRP A 322 -12.02 12.61 -9.84
C TRP A 322 -11.14 13.86 -9.84
N SER A 323 -10.76 14.37 -11.01
CA SER A 323 -10.04 15.66 -11.11
C SER A 323 -10.82 16.78 -10.42
N LYS A 324 -12.14 16.87 -10.68
CA LYS A 324 -13.02 17.83 -10.02
C LYS A 324 -13.13 17.59 -8.51
N MET A 325 -13.19 16.33 -8.06
CA MET A 325 -13.22 16.00 -6.62
C MET A 325 -11.93 16.42 -5.90
N PHE A 326 -10.77 16.31 -6.56
CA PHE A 326 -9.51 16.84 -6.06
C PHE A 326 -9.50 18.37 -6.00
N GLU A 327 -9.96 19.05 -7.05
CA GLU A 327 -10.10 20.52 -7.08
C GLU A 327 -11.01 21.05 -5.97
N GLN A 328 -12.09 20.33 -5.67
CA GLN A 328 -13.06 20.66 -4.62
C GLN A 328 -12.59 20.29 -3.21
N GLY A 329 -11.47 19.57 -3.07
CA GLY A 329 -10.97 19.08 -1.79
C GLY A 329 -11.84 17.97 -1.18
N VAL A 330 -12.68 17.32 -1.99
CA VAL A 330 -13.40 16.10 -1.63
C VAL A 330 -12.43 14.94 -1.58
N PHE A 331 -11.57 14.80 -2.60
CA PHE A 331 -10.38 13.97 -2.55
C PHE A 331 -9.16 14.83 -2.26
N LYS A 332 -8.25 14.32 -1.43
CA LYS A 332 -7.01 15.02 -1.07
C LYS A 332 -5.88 14.03 -0.96
N MET A 333 -4.73 14.35 -1.52
CA MET A 333 -3.47 13.72 -1.14
C MET A 333 -2.95 14.45 0.12
N SER A 334 -2.40 13.72 1.10
CA SER A 334 -1.77 14.33 2.28
C SER A 334 -0.47 15.08 1.94
N LEU A 335 0.04 14.89 0.73
CA LEU A 335 1.16 15.62 0.14
C LEU A 335 0.75 16.24 -1.21
N PRO A 336 1.27 17.43 -1.55
CA PRO A 336 0.95 18.08 -2.81
C PRO A 336 1.55 17.33 -4.00
N ALA A 337 0.94 17.50 -5.18
CA ALA A 337 1.37 16.84 -6.42
C ALA A 337 2.80 17.20 -6.86
N ASP A 338 3.27 18.42 -6.52
CA ASP A 338 4.61 18.92 -6.85
C ASP A 338 5.66 18.63 -5.76
N TYR A 339 5.30 17.81 -4.76
CA TYR A 339 6.19 17.38 -3.68
C TYR A 339 7.51 16.82 -4.25
N LYS A 340 8.62 17.31 -3.70
CA LYS A 340 9.96 16.85 -4.07
C LYS A 340 10.34 15.64 -3.24
N LEU A 341 10.74 14.57 -3.92
CA LEU A 341 11.04 13.29 -3.29
C LEU A 341 12.08 13.45 -2.17
N GLY A 342 11.74 13.01 -0.96
CA GLY A 342 12.59 13.07 0.22
C GLY A 342 12.66 14.42 0.95
N SER A 343 11.88 15.44 0.52
CA SER A 343 11.75 16.68 1.29
C SER A 343 11.07 16.42 2.63
N PRO A 344 11.51 17.05 3.74
CA PRO A 344 10.93 16.82 5.06
C PRO A 344 9.40 16.99 5.10
N SER A 345 8.71 16.03 5.69
CA SER A 345 7.25 16.03 5.78
C SER A 345 6.74 15.19 6.97
N PRO A 346 5.59 15.51 7.58
CA PRO A 346 4.91 14.61 8.52
C PRO A 346 4.64 13.20 7.95
N SER A 347 4.54 13.08 6.62
CA SER A 347 4.37 11.78 5.94
C SER A 347 5.66 10.95 5.86
N ASP A 348 6.82 11.47 6.29
CA ASP A 348 8.08 10.71 6.30
C ASP A 348 7.99 9.48 7.19
N PHE A 349 7.09 9.48 8.19
CA PHE A 349 6.83 8.33 9.06
C PHE A 349 6.59 7.04 8.26
N TRP A 350 5.87 7.12 7.13
CA TRP A 350 5.57 5.98 6.26
C TRP A 350 6.82 5.32 5.68
N CYS A 351 7.89 6.09 5.47
CA CYS A 351 9.17 5.66 4.92
C CYS A 351 10.27 5.49 5.99
N THR A 352 9.91 5.47 7.27
CA THR A 352 10.81 5.04 8.36
C THR A 352 10.74 3.51 8.58
N ALA A 353 11.67 2.95 9.36
CA ALA A 353 11.60 1.56 9.81
C ALA A 353 10.75 1.36 11.08
N TYR A 354 10.14 2.42 11.62
CA TYR A 354 9.25 2.27 12.78
C TYR A 354 8.04 1.41 12.43
N SER A 355 7.69 0.53 13.38
CA SER A 355 6.40 -0.14 13.37
C SER A 355 5.30 0.79 13.89
N TYR A 356 4.06 0.60 13.46
CA TYR A 356 2.96 1.50 13.81
C TYR A 356 2.53 1.46 15.29
N PRO A 357 2.79 0.40 16.10
CA PRO A 357 2.67 0.50 17.56
C PRO A 357 3.52 1.62 18.18
N GLN A 358 4.55 2.10 17.49
CA GLN A 358 5.40 3.22 17.92
C GLN A 358 4.89 4.58 17.40
N MET A 359 3.88 4.61 16.52
CA MET A 359 3.33 5.84 15.94
C MET A 359 2.87 6.86 17.01
N PRO A 360 2.21 6.47 18.13
CA PRO A 360 1.83 7.43 19.17
C PRO A 360 3.00 8.18 19.81
N GLU A 361 4.19 7.58 19.84
CA GLU A 361 5.41 8.20 20.38
C GLU A 361 6.19 8.96 19.29
N GLN A 362 6.31 8.36 18.11
CA GLN A 362 7.20 8.84 17.04
C GLN A 362 6.52 9.83 16.07
N ALA A 363 5.20 9.81 15.97
CA ALA A 363 4.41 10.68 15.10
C ALA A 363 3.07 11.07 15.77
N PRO A 364 3.09 11.72 16.96
CA PRO A 364 1.88 12.04 17.72
C PRO A 364 0.92 12.97 16.96
N GLU A 365 1.44 13.86 16.12
CA GLU A 365 0.62 14.75 15.27
C GLU A 365 -0.19 13.96 14.23
N LEU A 366 0.39 12.90 13.66
CA LEU A 366 -0.31 12.01 12.73
C LEU A 366 -1.44 11.25 13.42
N VAL A 367 -1.20 10.76 14.65
CA VAL A 367 -2.25 10.14 15.47
C VAL A 367 -3.36 11.15 15.80
N SER A 368 -3.00 12.40 16.11
CA SER A 368 -3.97 13.46 16.38
C SER A 368 -4.81 13.82 15.16
N ASP A 369 -4.24 13.80 13.96
CA ASP A 369 -4.99 13.98 12.72
C ASP A 369 -5.92 12.78 12.48
N PHE A 370 -5.43 11.55 12.58
CA PHE A 370 -6.26 10.35 12.38
C PHE A 370 -7.44 10.21 13.34
N LYS A 371 -7.35 10.76 14.56
CA LYS A 371 -8.49 10.84 15.48
C LYS A 371 -9.69 11.65 14.96
N GLN A 372 -9.48 12.48 13.94
CA GLN A 372 -10.56 13.22 13.27
C GLN A 372 -11.19 12.42 12.11
N SER A 373 -10.64 11.25 11.77
CA SER A 373 -11.17 10.38 10.74
C SER A 373 -12.25 9.45 11.30
N ASN A 374 -13.30 9.21 10.51
CA ASN A 374 -14.28 8.17 10.83
C ASN A 374 -13.66 6.78 10.72
N LEU A 375 -12.69 6.60 9.82
CA LEU A 375 -12.02 5.34 9.54
C LEU A 375 -10.70 5.58 8.82
N VAL A 376 -9.62 4.91 9.26
CA VAL A 376 -8.33 4.88 8.56
C VAL A 376 -8.11 3.48 7.98
N ILE A 377 -8.06 3.39 6.65
CA ILE A 377 -7.88 2.15 5.90
C ILE A 377 -6.41 1.98 5.54
N PHE A 378 -5.79 0.93 6.06
CA PHE A 378 -4.41 0.53 5.77
C PHE A 378 -4.40 -0.56 4.70
N LYS A 379 -3.86 -0.23 3.53
CA LYS A 379 -3.80 -1.15 2.39
C LYS A 379 -2.55 -2.02 2.40
N GLY A 380 -2.68 -3.29 2.05
CA GLY A 380 -1.57 -4.12 1.65
C GLY A 380 -0.71 -4.72 2.76
N ASP A 381 0.30 -5.47 2.34
CA ASP A 381 1.10 -6.34 3.21
C ASP A 381 2.09 -5.55 4.07
N LEU A 382 2.78 -4.56 3.51
CA LEU A 382 3.75 -3.77 4.26
C LEU A 382 3.09 -2.99 5.41
N ASN A 383 1.92 -2.39 5.16
CA ASN A 383 1.17 -1.73 6.23
C ASN A 383 0.77 -2.72 7.32
N TYR A 384 0.31 -3.93 6.98
CA TYR A 384 0.00 -4.96 7.99
C TYR A 384 1.24 -5.41 8.79
N ARG A 385 2.38 -5.60 8.11
CA ARG A 385 3.65 -5.89 8.78
C ARG A 385 4.02 -4.78 9.74
N LYS A 386 3.88 -3.51 9.36
CA LYS A 386 4.12 -2.37 10.27
C LYS A 386 3.10 -2.30 11.41
N LEU A 387 1.82 -2.59 11.18
CA LEU A 387 0.79 -2.68 12.23
C LEU A 387 1.11 -3.73 13.29
N THR A 388 1.71 -4.85 12.88
CA THR A 388 2.00 -6.00 13.73
C THR A 388 3.49 -6.12 14.07
N SER A 389 4.28 -5.05 13.84
CA SER A 389 5.73 -4.99 14.04
C SER A 389 6.56 -6.08 13.34
N ASP A 390 6.01 -6.72 12.30
CA ASP A 390 6.63 -7.81 11.53
C ASP A 390 7.13 -8.95 12.44
N ALA A 391 6.39 -9.21 13.52
CA ALA A 391 6.85 -10.05 14.62
C ALA A 391 6.42 -11.52 14.52
N LEU A 392 7.13 -12.39 15.24
CA LEU A 392 6.87 -13.82 15.34
C LEU A 392 5.72 -14.10 16.32
N TRP A 393 4.54 -13.54 16.05
CA TRP A 393 3.34 -13.76 16.83
C TRP A 393 2.81 -15.19 16.67
N ASP A 394 2.17 -15.71 17.72
CA ASP A 394 1.24 -16.83 17.55
C ASP A 394 0.09 -16.38 16.62
N PRO A 395 -0.29 -17.14 15.58
CA PRO A 395 -1.36 -16.76 14.65
C PRO A 395 -2.71 -16.43 15.31
N THR A 396 -2.97 -16.95 16.50
CA THR A 396 -4.18 -16.73 17.30
C THR A 396 -4.10 -15.50 18.20
N THR A 397 -2.95 -14.84 18.29
CA THR A 397 -2.77 -13.59 19.05
C THR A 397 -3.81 -12.56 18.60
N PRO A 398 -4.58 -11.90 19.49
CA PRO A 398 -5.55 -10.90 19.07
C PRO A 398 -4.90 -9.73 18.31
N PHE A 399 -5.59 -9.22 17.28
CA PHE A 399 -5.08 -8.10 16.47
C PHE A 399 -4.76 -6.86 17.32
N GLN A 400 -5.65 -6.55 18.28
CA GLN A 400 -5.47 -5.48 19.27
C GLN A 400 -4.18 -5.64 20.09
N THR A 401 -3.82 -6.86 20.47
CA THR A 401 -2.58 -7.13 21.20
C THR A 401 -1.36 -6.82 20.32
N ALA A 402 -1.41 -7.17 19.04
CA ALA A 402 -0.32 -6.90 18.09
C ALA A 402 -0.17 -5.40 17.76
N LEU A 403 -1.26 -4.63 17.79
CA LEU A 403 -1.25 -3.17 17.60
C LEU A 403 -0.57 -2.40 18.75
N GLY A 404 -0.42 -3.03 19.93
CA GLY A 404 0.24 -2.41 21.08
C GLY A 404 -0.36 -1.05 21.44
N PRO A 405 0.44 0.01 21.67
CA PRO A 405 -0.04 1.35 22.02
C PRO A 405 -0.94 2.03 20.97
N LEU A 406 -0.97 1.53 19.73
CA LEU A 406 -1.85 2.06 18.68
C LEU A 406 -3.29 1.59 18.84
N ALA A 407 -3.52 0.48 19.54
CA ALA A 407 -4.86 -0.09 19.72
C ALA A 407 -5.82 0.94 20.33
N GLY A 408 -7.00 1.10 19.73
CA GLY A 408 -8.05 2.04 20.16
C GLY A 408 -7.68 3.53 20.06
N GLN A 409 -6.59 3.90 19.37
CA GLN A 409 -6.25 5.31 19.17
C GLN A 409 -7.17 6.00 18.16
N PHE A 410 -7.59 5.27 17.12
CA PHE A 410 -8.54 5.70 16.11
C PHE A 410 -9.10 4.46 15.37
N PRO A 411 -10.28 4.57 14.73
CA PRO A 411 -10.88 3.45 14.00
C PRO A 411 -9.99 3.05 12.81
N LEU A 412 -9.52 1.81 12.83
CA LEU A 412 -8.51 1.30 11.91
C LEU A 412 -9.02 0.05 11.21
N LEU A 413 -8.93 0.04 9.89
CA LEU A 413 -9.17 -1.15 9.07
C LEU A 413 -7.89 -1.53 8.33
N SER A 414 -7.44 -2.77 8.47
CA SER A 414 -6.39 -3.32 7.62
C SER A 414 -6.98 -4.24 6.56
N LEU A 415 -6.69 -3.95 5.29
CA LEU A 415 -7.04 -4.75 4.12
C LEU A 415 -5.77 -5.37 3.54
N ARG A 416 -5.52 -6.64 3.85
CA ARG A 416 -4.23 -7.28 3.55
C ARG A 416 -4.41 -8.58 2.79
N THR A 417 -3.81 -8.66 1.60
CA THR A 417 -3.45 -9.95 0.99
C THR A 417 -2.17 -10.48 1.62
N ASN A 418 -2.15 -11.76 1.99
CA ASN A 418 -1.08 -12.34 2.80
C ASN A 418 0.19 -12.57 1.96
N LYS A 419 1.24 -11.77 2.18
CA LYS A 419 2.53 -11.85 1.47
C LYS A 419 3.74 -11.85 2.41
N ALA A 420 3.55 -12.23 3.68
CA ALA A 420 4.59 -12.29 4.71
C ALA A 420 4.23 -13.24 5.86
N ASP A 421 5.25 -13.80 6.51
CA ASP A 421 5.11 -14.82 7.57
C ASP A 421 4.23 -14.37 8.76
N VAL A 422 4.25 -13.08 9.09
CA VAL A 422 3.46 -12.51 10.18
C VAL A 422 1.96 -12.62 9.89
N ILE A 423 1.20 -13.15 10.86
CA ILE A 423 -0.26 -13.15 10.84
C ILE A 423 -0.77 -13.23 12.27
N VAL A 424 -1.88 -12.55 12.56
CA VAL A 424 -2.51 -12.52 13.89
C VAL A 424 -4.03 -12.57 13.77
N GLY A 425 -4.69 -12.91 14.87
CA GLY A 425 -6.13 -12.86 15.04
C GLY A 425 -6.89 -14.01 14.36
N LEU A 426 -6.24 -15.09 13.98
CA LEU A 426 -6.97 -16.26 13.48
C LEU A 426 -7.68 -16.98 14.62
N GLU A 427 -8.85 -17.56 14.32
CA GLU A 427 -9.39 -18.63 15.17
C GLU A 427 -8.44 -19.82 15.14
N LYS A 428 -8.35 -20.55 16.26
CA LYS A 428 -7.39 -21.66 16.42
C LYS A 428 -7.61 -22.73 15.35
N GLU A 429 -8.87 -23.09 15.11
CA GLU A 429 -9.28 -24.09 14.13
C GLU A 429 -8.95 -23.66 12.71
N VAL A 430 -9.05 -22.36 12.41
CA VAL A 430 -8.65 -21.79 11.12
C VAL A 430 -7.14 -21.86 10.96
N ALA A 431 -6.37 -21.45 11.98
CA ALA A 431 -4.90 -21.53 11.93
C ALA A 431 -4.41 -22.96 11.69
N GLU A 432 -4.93 -23.93 12.45
CA GLU A 432 -4.57 -25.35 12.32
C GLU A 432 -4.94 -25.93 10.94
N ARG A 433 -6.14 -25.61 10.42
CA ARG A 433 -6.57 -26.03 9.08
C ARG A 433 -5.69 -25.43 7.99
N MET A 434 -5.43 -24.12 8.06
CA MET A 434 -4.64 -23.42 7.04
C MET A 434 -3.20 -23.93 6.99
N GLU A 435 -2.57 -24.18 8.15
CA GLU A 435 -1.22 -24.75 8.23
C GLU A 435 -1.14 -26.14 7.58
N LYS A 436 -2.19 -26.96 7.75
CA LYS A 436 -2.26 -28.32 7.19
C LYS A 436 -2.56 -28.32 5.69
N ASP A 437 -3.59 -27.59 5.26
CA ASP A 437 -4.17 -27.71 3.92
C ASP A 437 -3.52 -26.73 2.92
N HIS A 438 -2.97 -25.61 3.42
CA HIS A 438 -2.41 -24.52 2.63
C HIS A 438 -1.15 -23.93 3.30
N PRO A 439 -0.03 -24.67 3.41
CA PRO A 439 1.15 -24.23 4.17
C PRO A 439 1.77 -22.90 3.69
N ASP A 440 1.45 -22.43 2.48
CA ASP A 440 1.88 -21.15 1.91
C ASP A 440 0.87 -19.99 2.13
N TYR A 441 -0.18 -20.18 2.94
CA TYR A 441 -1.30 -19.23 3.07
C TYR A 441 -0.91 -17.84 3.57
N ARG A 442 0.23 -17.73 4.27
CA ARG A 442 0.75 -16.46 4.79
C ARG A 442 1.52 -15.65 3.74
N ILE A 443 2.00 -16.29 2.67
CA ILE A 443 3.00 -15.70 1.75
C ILE A 443 2.60 -15.76 0.28
N SER A 444 1.59 -16.56 -0.08
CA SER A 444 1.21 -16.81 -1.48
C SER A 444 0.44 -15.67 -2.15
N GLY A 445 -0.10 -14.72 -1.39
CA GLY A 445 -1.02 -13.68 -1.87
C GLY A 445 -2.41 -14.19 -2.23
N LYS A 446 -2.71 -15.49 -2.05
CA LYS A 446 -4.00 -16.12 -2.40
C LYS A 446 -5.05 -16.01 -1.30
N PHE A 447 -4.62 -15.71 -0.07
CA PHE A 447 -5.48 -15.53 1.09
C PHE A 447 -5.32 -14.12 1.64
N ALA A 448 -6.31 -13.67 2.39
CA ALA A 448 -6.34 -12.34 2.96
C ALA A 448 -6.82 -12.35 4.41
N VAL A 449 -6.50 -11.28 5.11
CA VAL A 449 -7.10 -10.95 6.40
C VAL A 449 -7.65 -9.54 6.32
N VAL A 450 -8.86 -9.37 6.87
CA VAL A 450 -9.49 -8.08 7.10
C VAL A 450 -9.63 -7.91 8.60
N SER A 451 -8.85 -6.98 9.15
CA SER A 451 -8.76 -6.77 10.60
C SER A 451 -9.22 -5.37 10.96
N PHE A 452 -10.15 -5.26 11.91
CA PHE A 452 -10.72 -3.99 12.35
C PHE A 452 -10.41 -3.75 13.84
N ASP A 453 -10.07 -2.52 14.17
CA ASP A 453 -9.87 -2.02 15.53
C ASP A 453 -10.58 -0.67 15.71
N MET A 454 -11.12 -0.41 16.91
CA MET A 454 -11.90 0.80 17.20
C MET A 454 -11.49 1.40 18.54
#